data_AF-A0A9W6R5Y2-F1
#
_entry.id   AF-A0A9W6R5Y2-F1
#
_cell.length_a   1.000
_cell.length_b   1.000
_cell.length_c   1.000
_cell.angle_alpha   90.00
_cell.angle_beta   90.00
_cell.angle_gamma   90.00
#
_symmetry.space_group_name_H-M   'P 1'
#
loop_
_entity.id
_entity.type
_entity.pdbx_description
1 polymer ?
#
loop_
_entity_poly.entity_id
_entity_poly.type
_entity_poly.pdbx_seq_one_letter_code
_entity_poly.pdbx_strand_id
1 'polypeptide(L)'
;MSSRDTDPEDVDATFAAIVADLEAEGVGKFEEEEKPGEPAERPRPGNGEEAWRTGGTSWEQTVLGDDPAEDNEHYVPPEPPPLPRPGKGAFVVLLLLVVGLFVLIAPGVIGLGSNVGTPLGILALAAAIALALLRVKQGPHDGDGAQV
;
A
#
# COMPACT_ATOMS: atom_id res chain seq x y z
N MET A 1 32.04 5.39 11.48
CA MET A 1 30.96 6.04 10.72
C MET A 1 30.24 6.96 11.69
N SER A 2 30.20 8.25 11.37
CA SER A 2 29.86 9.36 12.28
C SER A 2 28.36 9.43 12.58
N SER A 3 27.99 9.58 13.86
CA SER A 3 26.65 10.01 14.29
C SER A 3 26.57 11.54 14.36
N ARG A 4 26.75 12.23 13.22
CA ARG A 4 26.68 13.69 13.16
C ARG A 4 25.28 14.24 12.83
N ASP A 5 24.34 13.39 12.41
CA ASP A 5 23.05 13.86 11.87
C ASP A 5 21.88 13.80 12.87
N THR A 6 22.12 13.69 14.18
CA THR A 6 21.07 13.53 15.21
C THR A 6 21.03 14.63 16.26
N ASP A 7 21.89 15.65 16.15
CA ASP A 7 21.78 16.83 17.01
C ASP A 7 20.54 17.66 16.58
N PRO A 8 19.65 18.05 17.50
CA PRO A 8 18.38 18.70 17.14
C PRO A 8 18.59 20.01 16.38
N GLU A 9 19.68 20.74 16.62
CA GLU A 9 19.96 21.99 15.92
C GLU A 9 20.33 21.76 14.43
N ASP A 10 20.99 20.66 14.09
CA ASP A 10 21.33 20.31 12.70
C ASP A 10 20.08 19.92 11.88
N VAL A 11 19.09 19.30 12.54
CA VAL A 11 17.79 18.95 11.93
C VAL A 11 16.98 20.21 11.65
N ASP A 12 16.89 21.13 12.62
CA ASP A 12 16.17 22.39 12.47
C ASP A 12 16.79 23.26 11.36
N ALA A 13 18.12 23.30 11.27
CA ALA A 13 18.83 24.00 10.20
C ALA A 13 18.54 23.40 8.81
N THR A 14 18.49 22.08 8.71
CA THR A 14 18.17 21.37 7.45
C THR A 14 16.73 21.61 7.04
N PHE A 15 15.79 21.58 7.99
CA PHE A 15 14.37 21.85 7.72
C PHE A 15 14.14 23.30 7.30
N ALA A 16 14.78 24.27 7.95
CA ALA A 16 14.70 25.68 7.58
C ALA A 16 15.21 25.93 6.15
N ALA A 17 16.27 25.23 5.73
CA ALA A 17 16.77 25.31 4.36
C ALA A 17 15.75 24.80 3.33
N ILE A 18 15.05 23.70 3.63
CA ILE A 18 13.99 23.14 2.77
C ILE A 18 12.79 24.10 2.68
N VAL A 19 12.35 24.68 3.80
CA VAL A 19 11.24 25.64 3.82
C VAL A 19 11.57 26.89 3.02
N ALA A 20 12.80 27.41 3.15
CA ALA A 20 13.24 28.59 2.43
C ALA A 20 13.30 28.36 0.90
N ASP A 21 13.76 27.19 0.47
CA ASP A 21 13.76 26.80 -0.94
C ASP A 21 12.34 26.73 -1.50
N LEU A 22 11.42 26.13 -0.74
CA LEU A 22 10.01 25.98 -1.12
C LEU A 22 9.25 27.33 -1.17
N GLU A 23 9.55 28.25 -0.25
CA GLU A 23 8.99 29.61 -0.25
C GLU A 23 9.57 30.47 -1.40
N ALA A 24 10.84 30.22 -1.77
CA ALA A 24 11.46 30.81 -2.96
C ALA A 24 10.82 30.29 -4.25
N GLU A 25 10.39 29.02 -4.28
CA GLU A 25 9.58 28.44 -5.36
C GLU A 25 8.12 28.94 -5.37
N GLY A 26 7.70 29.75 -4.38
CA GLY A 26 6.39 30.38 -4.33
C GLY A 26 5.29 29.53 -3.69
N VAL A 27 5.63 28.39 -3.10
CA VAL A 27 4.69 27.57 -2.33
C VAL A 27 4.29 28.33 -1.07
N GLY A 28 2.99 28.51 -0.85
CA GLY A 28 2.43 29.24 0.29
C GLY A 28 2.13 30.72 0.03
N LYS A 29 2.52 31.26 -1.14
CA LYS A 29 2.05 32.58 -1.59
C LYS A 29 0.69 32.45 -2.27
N PHE A 30 -0.36 32.44 -1.46
CA PHE A 30 -1.69 32.71 -1.96
C PHE A 30 -1.80 34.22 -2.12
N GLU A 31 -1.74 34.71 -3.37
CA GLU A 31 -2.04 36.11 -3.67
C GLU A 31 -3.47 36.37 -3.19
N GLU A 32 -3.62 37.28 -2.23
CA GLU A 32 -4.92 37.76 -1.78
C GLU A 32 -5.49 38.61 -2.93
N GLU A 33 -6.08 37.95 -3.93
CA GLU A 33 -6.77 38.62 -5.03
C GLU A 33 -7.94 39.44 -4.47
N GLU A 34 -7.73 40.76 -4.54
CA GLU A 34 -8.66 41.84 -4.34
C GLU A 34 -10.03 41.53 -4.98
N LYS A 35 -11.08 41.36 -4.17
CA LYS A 35 -12.46 41.07 -4.61
C LYS A 35 -13.03 42.17 -5.51
N PRO A 36 -13.36 41.91 -6.79
CA PRO A 36 -14.17 42.81 -7.59
C PRO A 36 -15.54 42.18 -7.88
N GLY A 37 -16.59 42.87 -7.40
CA GLY A 37 -17.89 42.95 -8.08
C GLY A 37 -18.71 41.65 -8.22
N GLU A 38 -19.73 41.54 -7.38
CA GLU A 38 -20.84 40.59 -7.48
C GLU A 38 -21.48 40.57 -8.89
N PRO A 39 -21.50 39.42 -9.59
CA PRO A 39 -22.35 39.24 -10.77
C PRO A 39 -23.61 38.48 -10.38
N ALA A 40 -24.74 39.08 -10.75
CA ALA A 40 -26.12 38.60 -10.68
C ALA A 40 -26.30 37.07 -10.63
N GLU A 41 -27.10 36.68 -9.64
CA GLU A 41 -27.59 35.35 -9.35
C GLU A 41 -28.26 34.71 -10.59
N ARG A 42 -27.53 33.84 -11.29
CA ARG A 42 -28.14 32.84 -12.15
C ARG A 42 -28.74 31.77 -11.23
N PRO A 43 -30.02 31.35 -11.40
CA PRO A 43 -30.57 30.28 -10.58
C PRO A 43 -29.72 29.03 -10.82
N ARG A 44 -28.95 28.67 -9.79
CA ARG A 44 -28.14 27.45 -9.79
C ARG A 44 -29.13 26.28 -9.88
N PRO A 45 -28.90 25.29 -10.76
CA PRO A 45 -29.67 24.06 -10.73
C PRO A 45 -29.59 23.50 -9.31
N GLY A 46 -30.76 23.19 -8.74
CA GLY A 46 -30.92 22.85 -7.33
C GLY A 46 -29.90 21.82 -6.86
N ASN A 47 -29.04 22.29 -5.95
CA ASN A 47 -28.62 21.63 -4.71
C ASN A 47 -28.65 20.09 -4.61
N GLY A 48 -28.23 19.37 -5.65
CA GLY A 48 -27.74 17.99 -5.49
C GLY A 48 -26.56 17.92 -4.52
N GLU A 49 -25.91 19.06 -4.25
CA GLU A 49 -24.87 19.24 -3.25
C GLU A 49 -25.38 19.40 -1.80
N GLU A 50 -26.66 19.76 -1.60
CA GLU A 50 -27.25 19.80 -0.27
C GLU A 50 -27.78 18.43 0.11
N ALA A 51 -28.32 17.63 -0.82
CA ALA A 51 -28.93 16.33 -0.50
C ALA A 51 -27.99 15.31 0.19
N TRP A 52 -26.68 15.37 -0.05
CA TRP A 52 -25.69 14.55 0.68
C TRP A 52 -25.18 15.21 1.97
N ARG A 53 -25.37 16.53 2.15
CA ARG A 53 -25.07 17.26 3.39
C ARG A 53 -26.24 17.31 4.36
N THR A 54 -27.46 17.38 3.84
CA THR A 54 -28.70 17.46 4.59
C THR A 54 -29.34 16.10 4.76
N GLY A 55 -28.88 15.10 4.01
CA GLY A 55 -29.31 13.71 4.10
C GLY A 55 -30.81 13.59 3.83
N GLY A 56 -31.21 12.97 2.71
CA GLY A 56 -32.60 12.56 2.53
C GLY A 56 -33.15 11.73 3.72
N THR A 57 -32.26 11.22 4.56
CA THR A 57 -32.46 10.94 5.98
C THR A 57 -31.35 11.64 6.76
N SER A 58 -31.71 12.46 7.77
CA SER A 58 -30.70 13.09 8.63
C SER A 58 -29.95 12.01 9.40
N TRP A 59 -28.64 12.20 9.63
CA TRP A 59 -27.84 11.25 10.42
C TRP A 59 -28.47 10.95 11.80
N GLU A 60 -29.19 11.92 12.39
CA GLU A 60 -30.00 11.68 13.59
C GLU A 60 -31.03 10.56 13.42
N GLN A 61 -31.73 10.48 12.28
CA GLN A 61 -32.76 9.47 12.08
C GLN A 61 -32.18 8.06 11.92
N THR A 62 -30.96 7.94 11.41
CA THR A 62 -30.27 6.65 11.23
C THR A 62 -29.63 6.14 12.53
N VAL A 63 -29.23 7.03 13.44
CA VAL A 63 -28.50 6.66 14.68
C VAL A 63 -29.40 6.67 15.92
N LEU A 64 -30.42 7.53 15.94
CA LEU A 64 -31.34 7.74 17.08
C LEU A 64 -32.78 7.36 16.76
N GLY A 65 -33.09 7.01 15.50
CA GLY A 65 -34.40 6.46 15.14
C GLY A 65 -34.56 5.01 15.61
N ASP A 66 -35.79 4.52 15.65
CA ASP A 66 -36.07 3.12 15.97
C ASP A 66 -35.32 2.21 14.99
N ASP A 67 -34.46 1.36 15.54
CA ASP A 67 -33.71 0.38 14.77
C ASP A 67 -34.70 -0.65 14.19
N PRO A 68 -34.89 -0.73 12.86
CA PRO A 68 -35.76 -1.75 12.29
C PRO A 68 -35.22 -3.17 12.52
N ALA A 69 -34.01 -3.33 13.09
CA ALA A 69 -33.42 -4.61 13.47
C ALA A 69 -33.90 -5.15 14.83
N GLU A 70 -35.07 -4.75 15.34
CA GLU A 70 -35.76 -5.47 16.42
C GLU A 70 -36.04 -6.96 16.06
N ASP A 71 -35.93 -7.33 14.78
CA ASP A 71 -35.90 -8.73 14.37
C ASP A 71 -34.53 -9.37 14.70
N ASN A 72 -34.58 -10.31 15.64
CA ASN A 72 -33.47 -11.10 16.21
C ASN A 72 -32.74 -12.02 15.20
N GLU A 73 -32.85 -11.76 13.89
CA GLU A 73 -32.28 -12.57 12.82
C GLU A 73 -30.94 -12.00 12.37
N HIS A 74 -29.96 -12.07 13.27
CA HIS A 74 -28.61 -11.59 12.99
C HIS A 74 -27.90 -12.56 12.03
N TYR A 75 -27.40 -12.04 10.91
CA TYR A 75 -26.56 -12.80 9.99
C TYR A 75 -25.29 -13.26 10.72
N VAL A 76 -25.13 -14.57 10.88
CA VAL A 76 -23.87 -15.19 11.31
C VAL A 76 -23.07 -15.51 10.06
N PRO A 77 -21.93 -14.85 9.82
CA PRO A 77 -21.06 -15.21 8.72
C PRO A 77 -20.70 -16.69 8.82
N PRO A 78 -20.81 -17.46 7.71
CA PRO A 78 -20.38 -18.84 7.71
C PRO A 78 -18.91 -18.90 8.08
N GLU A 79 -18.50 -19.99 8.74
CA GLU A 79 -17.09 -20.17 9.09
C GLU A 79 -16.21 -20.13 7.83
N PRO A 80 -15.08 -19.40 7.87
CA PRO A 80 -14.25 -19.23 6.69
C PRO A 80 -13.67 -20.59 6.25
N PRO A 81 -13.58 -20.83 4.92
CA PRO A 81 -12.96 -22.04 4.41
C PRO A 81 -11.50 -22.14 4.90
N PRO A 82 -10.97 -23.37 5.08
CA PRO A 82 -9.61 -23.56 5.57
C PRO A 82 -8.60 -22.93 4.61
N LEU A 83 -7.55 -22.32 5.17
CA LEU A 83 -6.53 -21.64 4.38
C LEU A 83 -5.77 -22.64 3.47
N PRO A 84 -5.51 -22.27 2.21
CA PRO A 84 -4.76 -23.11 1.29
C PRO A 84 -3.33 -23.30 1.79
N ARG A 85 -2.90 -24.56 1.90
CA ARG A 85 -1.54 -24.91 2.33
C ARG A 85 -0.54 -24.59 1.21
N PRO A 86 0.63 -23.99 1.50
CA PRO A 86 1.66 -23.78 0.49
C PRO A 86 2.15 -25.13 -0.07
N GLY A 87 1.87 -25.41 -1.34
CA GLY A 87 2.26 -26.66 -1.99
C GLY A 87 3.77 -26.76 -2.24
N LYS A 88 4.30 -27.98 -2.41
CA LYS A 88 5.74 -28.30 -2.56
C LYS A 88 6.51 -27.40 -3.54
N GLY A 89 5.88 -26.95 -4.63
CA GLY A 89 6.52 -26.01 -5.56
C GLY A 89 6.86 -24.63 -4.96
N ALA A 90 6.15 -24.17 -3.92
CA ALA A 90 6.44 -22.90 -3.25
C ALA A 90 7.75 -23.01 -2.47
N PHE A 91 7.98 -24.19 -1.90
CA PHE A 91 9.23 -24.50 -1.21
C PHE A 91 10.42 -24.50 -2.17
N VAL A 92 10.27 -25.02 -3.40
CA VAL A 92 11.34 -24.97 -4.42
C VAL A 92 11.70 -23.53 -4.79
N VAL A 93 10.70 -22.69 -5.02
CA VAL A 93 10.92 -21.26 -5.33
C VAL A 93 11.58 -20.53 -4.17
N LEU A 94 11.10 -20.77 -2.93
CA LEU A 94 11.68 -20.20 -1.71
C LEU A 94 13.15 -20.62 -1.55
N LEU A 95 13.45 -21.90 -1.76
CA LEU A 95 14.81 -22.43 -1.67
C LEU A 95 15.73 -21.79 -2.72
N LEU A 96 15.24 -21.64 -3.96
CA LEU A 96 16.01 -20.99 -5.03
C LEU A 96 16.29 -19.52 -4.71
N LEU A 97 15.32 -18.82 -4.13
CA LEU A 97 15.48 -17.43 -3.69
C LEU A 97 16.54 -17.30 -2.59
N VAL A 98 16.49 -18.16 -1.57
CA VAL A 98 17.47 -18.18 -0.47
C VAL A 98 18.87 -18.49 -1.00
N VAL A 99 19.00 -19.49 -1.89
CA VAL A 99 20.29 -19.85 -2.50
C VAL A 99 20.83 -18.71 -3.38
N GLY A 100 19.99 -18.11 -4.22
CA GLY A 100 20.39 -16.97 -5.06
C GLY A 100 20.86 -15.78 -4.24
N LEU A 101 20.13 -15.46 -3.16
CA LEU A 101 20.51 -14.40 -2.22
C LEU A 101 21.82 -14.71 -1.51
N PHE A 102 22.02 -15.97 -1.08
CA PHE A 102 23.26 -16.39 -0.43
C PHE A 102 24.47 -16.23 -1.35
N VAL A 103 24.37 -16.68 -2.61
CA VAL A 103 25.44 -16.54 -3.61
C VAL A 103 25.75 -15.06 -3.89
N LEU A 104 24.72 -14.19 -3.85
CA LEU A 104 24.89 -12.75 -4.07
C LEU A 104 25.63 -12.06 -2.92
N ILE A 105 25.31 -12.39 -1.67
CA ILE A 105 25.89 -11.74 -0.48
C ILE A 105 27.30 -12.27 -0.18
N ALA A 106 27.51 -13.58 -0.33
CA ALA A 106 28.72 -14.25 0.14
C ALA A 106 29.32 -15.21 -0.89
N PRO A 107 29.64 -14.77 -2.11
CA PRO A 107 30.20 -15.65 -3.15
C PRO A 107 31.54 -16.29 -2.73
N GLY A 108 32.31 -15.63 -1.87
CA GLY A 108 33.59 -16.15 -1.38
C GLY A 108 33.48 -17.39 -0.50
N VAL A 109 32.33 -17.64 0.14
CA VAL A 109 32.13 -18.82 1.01
C VAL A 109 32.14 -20.13 0.21
N ILE A 110 31.75 -20.07 -1.06
CA ILE A 110 31.78 -21.19 -2.02
C ILE A 110 33.00 -21.14 -2.95
N GLY A 111 34.00 -20.31 -2.66
CA GLY A 111 35.23 -20.19 -3.43
C GLY A 111 35.07 -19.48 -4.78
N LEU A 112 33.94 -18.78 -5.00
CA LEU A 112 33.74 -17.97 -6.21
C LEU A 112 34.37 -16.60 -6.03
N GLY A 113 35.12 -16.16 -7.05
CA GLY A 113 35.56 -14.77 -7.15
C GLY A 113 34.37 -13.84 -7.41
N SER A 114 34.38 -12.62 -6.86
CA SER A 114 33.28 -11.66 -6.99
C SER A 114 32.90 -11.35 -8.44
N ASN A 115 33.85 -11.43 -9.38
CA ASN A 115 33.61 -11.24 -10.81
C ASN A 115 32.64 -12.27 -11.41
N VAL A 116 32.53 -13.46 -10.82
CA VAL A 116 31.63 -14.53 -11.27
C VAL A 116 30.46 -14.69 -10.30
N GLY A 117 30.71 -14.54 -9.00
CA GLY A 117 29.70 -14.69 -7.96
C GLY A 117 28.58 -13.66 -8.04
N THR A 118 28.91 -12.37 -8.23
CA THR A 118 27.91 -11.29 -8.31
C THR A 118 26.94 -11.46 -9.48
N PRO A 119 27.39 -11.61 -10.75
CA PRO A 119 26.44 -11.79 -11.86
C PRO A 119 25.62 -13.08 -11.73
N LEU A 120 26.22 -14.16 -11.20
CA LEU A 120 25.52 -15.43 -11.02
C LEU A 120 24.46 -15.34 -9.91
N GLY A 121 24.74 -14.62 -8.82
CA GLY A 121 23.76 -14.31 -7.78
C GLY A 121 22.59 -13.48 -8.31
N ILE A 122 22.85 -12.46 -9.14
CA ILE A 122 21.80 -11.65 -9.78
C ILE A 122 20.92 -12.52 -10.69
N LEU A 123 21.54 -13.35 -11.55
CA LEU A 123 20.80 -14.23 -12.45
C LEU A 123 19.96 -15.27 -11.69
N ALA A 124 20.51 -15.85 -10.61
CA ALA A 124 19.78 -16.78 -9.75
C ALA A 124 18.59 -16.10 -9.07
N LEU A 125 18.77 -14.87 -8.57
CA LEU A 125 17.70 -14.09 -7.96
C LEU A 125 16.60 -13.73 -8.97
N ALA A 126 16.99 -13.31 -10.18
CA ALA A 126 16.05 -13.02 -11.27
C ALA A 126 15.25 -14.27 -11.67
N ALA A 127 15.92 -15.43 -11.77
CA ALA A 127 15.26 -16.70 -12.06
C ALA A 127 14.28 -17.13 -10.95
N ALA A 128 14.64 -16.95 -9.67
CA ALA A 128 13.74 -17.18 -8.54
C ALA A 128 12.48 -16.33 -8.62
N ILE A 129 12.64 -15.03 -8.87
CA ILE A 129 11.52 -14.09 -8.99
C ILE A 129 10.65 -14.46 -10.19
N ALA A 130 11.25 -14.73 -11.36
CA ALA A 130 10.51 -15.13 -12.54
C ALA A 130 9.69 -16.42 -12.31
N LEU A 131 10.29 -17.43 -11.68
CA LEU A 131 9.59 -18.66 -11.30
C LEU A 131 8.46 -18.39 -10.29
N ALA A 132 8.67 -17.52 -9.30
CA ALA A 132 7.63 -17.13 -8.35
C ALA A 132 6.42 -16.52 -9.06
N LEU A 133 6.66 -15.59 -9.97
CA LEU A 133 5.61 -14.91 -10.75
C LEU A 133 4.86 -15.89 -11.65
N LEU A 134 5.57 -16.80 -12.32
CA LEU A 134 4.93 -17.85 -13.12
C LEU A 134 4.06 -18.78 -12.25
N ARG A 135 4.46 -19.03 -11.00
CA ARG A 135 3.72 -19.89 -10.07
C ARG A 135 2.46 -19.22 -9.53
N VAL A 136 2.49 -17.90 -9.29
CA VAL A 136 1.28 -17.14 -8.91
C VAL A 136 0.19 -17.29 -9.97
N LYS A 137 0.57 -17.30 -11.24
CA LYS A 137 -0.37 -17.45 -12.36
C LYS A 137 -0.95 -18.86 -12.49
N GLN A 138 -0.27 -19.89 -11.98
CA GLN A 138 -0.66 -21.29 -12.20
C GLN A 138 -1.74 -21.82 -11.25
N GLY A 139 -2.17 -21.03 -10.25
CA GLY A 139 -3.20 -21.45 -9.31
C GLY A 139 -2.79 -22.67 -8.45
N PRO A 140 -3.41 -22.88 -7.28
CA PRO A 140 -3.24 -24.11 -6.53
C PRO A 140 -3.70 -25.33 -7.37
N HIS A 141 -2.92 -26.41 -7.38
CA HIS A 141 -3.38 -27.69 -7.92
C HIS A 141 -4.31 -28.30 -6.88
N ASP A 142 -5.60 -28.39 -7.21
CA ASP A 142 -6.63 -28.97 -6.35
C ASP A 142 -6.30 -30.44 -6.10
N GLY A 143 -5.77 -30.71 -4.91
CA GLY A 143 -5.57 -32.05 -4.38
C GLY A 143 -6.62 -32.32 -3.32
N ASP A 144 -7.64 -33.07 -3.71
CA ASP A 144 -8.49 -33.93 -2.88
C ASP A 144 -9.26 -33.25 -1.73
N GLY A 145 -10.51 -32.83 -2.00
CA GLY A 145 -11.38 -32.25 -0.97
C GLY A 145 -12.86 -32.11 -1.30
N ALA A 146 -13.40 -32.81 -2.32
CA ALA A 146 -14.84 -32.78 -2.61
C ALA A 146 -15.35 -34.09 -3.22
N GLN A 147 -15.54 -35.10 -2.38
CA GLN A 147 -16.52 -36.17 -2.62
C GLN A 147 -17.14 -36.57 -1.28
N VAL A 148 -18.25 -35.92 -0.88
CA VAL A 148 -19.47 -36.51 -0.29
C VAL A 148 -20.60 -35.48 -0.33
#